data_AF-A0A1F3NCA2-F1
#
_entry.id   AF-A0A1F3NCA2-F1
#
_cell.length_a   1.000
_cell.length_b   1.000
_cell.length_c   1.000
_cell.angle_alpha   90.00
_cell.angle_beta   90.00
_cell.angle_gamma   90.00
#
_symmetry.space_group_name_H-M   'P 1'
#
loop_
_entity.id
_entity.type
_entity.pdbx_description
1 polymer ?
#
loop_
_entity_poly.entity_id
_entity_poly.type
_entity_poly.pdbx_seq_one_letter_code
_entity_poly.pdbx_strand_id
1 'polypeptide(L)'
;MHLFVNEFRKNGGIPVIVSPASRRSFGDDGKIINSLGDYPDAARKAAKELDVPCIDLNSMTKTLYETLGPEKSKNLFVIYPANTFPDQKEALNDNTHFNSFGAYELTRCIIEGIKSNKLGIRKYLDKGIPSFNPAKPDSFEEFSLPLSPHSPVVVN
;
A
#
# COMPACT_ATOMS: atom_id res chain seq x y z
N MET A 1 16.92 11.30 1.21
CA MET A 1 17.09 10.05 1.99
C MET A 1 18.23 10.12 2.99
N HIS A 2 19.48 10.38 2.56
CA HIS A 2 20.67 10.45 3.42
C HIS A 2 20.51 11.30 4.70
N LEU A 3 20.03 12.55 4.56
CA LEU A 3 19.80 13.45 5.70
C LEU A 3 18.92 12.80 6.78
N PHE A 4 17.74 12.30 6.38
CA PHE A 4 16.79 11.69 7.31
C PHE A 4 17.34 10.42 7.95
N VAL A 5 17.93 9.51 7.17
CA VAL A 5 18.51 8.27 7.70
C VAL A 5 19.58 8.56 8.75
N ASN A 6 20.46 9.51 8.48
CA ASN A 6 21.51 9.91 9.43
C ASN A 6 20.92 10.56 10.68
N GLU A 7 19.89 11.40 10.54
CA GLU A 7 19.26 12.05 11.68
C GLU A 7 18.50 11.05 12.57
N PHE A 8 17.79 10.07 11.99
CA PHE A 8 17.16 8.99 12.75
C PHE A 8 18.20 8.18 13.53
N ARG A 9 19.34 7.83 12.89
CA ARG A 9 20.44 7.10 13.55
C ARG A 9 21.03 7.87 14.72
N LYS A 10 21.27 9.18 14.58
CA LYS A 10 21.78 10.02 15.67
C LYS A 10 20.88 10.01 16.90
N ASN A 11 19.57 9.89 16.70
CA ASN A 11 18.57 9.84 17.76
C ASN A 11 18.26 8.40 18.22
N GLY A 12 19.09 7.41 17.87
CA GLY A 12 18.92 6.01 18.27
C GLY A 12 17.81 5.27 17.53
N GLY A 13 17.21 5.88 16.52
CA GLY A 13 16.19 5.26 15.68
C GLY A 13 16.77 4.25 14.69
N ILE A 14 15.94 3.26 14.31
CA ILE A 14 16.27 2.25 13.31
C ILE A 14 15.54 2.62 12.01
N PRO A 15 16.20 3.28 11.05
CA PRO A 15 15.56 3.68 9.81
C PRO A 15 15.23 2.47 8.93
N VAL A 16 14.08 2.53 8.27
CA VAL A 16 13.63 1.57 7.26
C VAL A 16 13.13 2.38 6.07
N ILE A 17 13.55 2.03 4.87
CA ILE A 17 13.09 2.69 3.65
C ILE A 17 11.95 1.87 3.06
N VAL A 18 10.86 2.53 2.71
CA VAL A 18 9.72 1.93 2.01
C VAL A 18 9.65 2.58 0.63
N SER A 19 9.66 1.77 -0.44
CA SER A 19 9.48 2.30 -1.80
C SER A 19 8.04 2.83 -1.98
N PRO A 20 7.81 3.85 -2.83
CA PRO A 20 6.45 4.32 -3.09
C PRO A 20 5.59 3.19 -3.66
N ALA A 21 4.35 3.03 -3.18
CA ALA A 21 3.40 2.11 -3.77
C ALA A 21 3.27 2.36 -5.27
N SER A 22 3.08 1.30 -6.06
CA SER A 22 2.83 1.44 -7.49
C SER A 22 1.58 2.29 -7.74
N ARG A 23 1.52 2.97 -8.88
CA ARG A 23 0.30 3.65 -9.33
C ARG A 23 -0.55 2.67 -10.14
N ARG A 24 -1.88 2.83 -10.08
CA ARG A 24 -2.82 2.05 -10.89
C ARG A 24 -2.85 2.57 -12.34
N SER A 25 -1.76 2.36 -13.05
CA SER A 25 -1.60 2.72 -14.47
C SER A 25 -1.42 1.45 -15.28
N PHE A 26 -2.47 0.99 -15.95
CA PHE A 26 -2.44 -0.21 -16.78
C PHE A 26 -2.15 0.14 -18.24
N GLY A 27 -1.30 -0.66 -18.89
CA GLY A 27 -1.16 -0.68 -20.34
C GLY A 27 -2.22 -1.56 -21.02
N ASP A 28 -2.20 -1.56 -22.35
CA ASP A 28 -3.15 -2.34 -23.17
C ASP A 28 -3.01 -3.85 -22.97
N ASP A 29 -1.85 -4.32 -22.47
CA ASP A 29 -1.57 -5.71 -22.12
C ASP A 29 -2.08 -6.10 -20.72
N GLY A 30 -2.75 -5.19 -20.01
CA GLY A 30 -3.24 -5.40 -18.66
C GLY A 30 -2.12 -5.42 -17.60
N LYS A 31 -0.91 -4.97 -17.93
CA LYS A 31 0.22 -4.87 -17.01
C LYS A 31 0.40 -3.46 -16.48
N ILE A 32 1.02 -3.35 -15.30
CA ILE A 32 1.28 -2.06 -14.67
C ILE A 32 2.46 -1.38 -15.37
N ILE A 33 2.21 -0.16 -15.87
CA ILE A 33 3.21 0.74 -16.41
C ILE A 33 3.86 1.50 -15.25
N ASN A 34 5.19 1.58 -15.26
CA ASN A 34 5.91 2.42 -14.31
C ASN A 34 5.72 3.91 -14.63
N SER A 35 4.73 4.54 -13.99
CA SER A 35 4.49 5.99 -14.08
C SER A 35 5.17 6.81 -12.97
N LEU A 36 5.99 6.16 -12.13
CA LEU A 36 6.78 6.79 -11.07
C LEU A 36 8.22 7.09 -11.49
N GLY A 37 8.61 6.77 -12.73
CA GLY A 37 9.99 6.93 -13.19
C GLY A 37 10.98 6.23 -12.26
N ASP A 38 12.04 6.93 -11.89
CA ASP A 38 13.16 6.36 -11.14
C ASP A 38 12.93 6.27 -9.62
N TYR A 39 11.82 6.80 -9.08
CA TYR A 39 11.62 6.87 -7.63
C TYR A 39 11.69 5.50 -6.91
N PRO A 40 11.06 4.41 -7.41
CA PRO A 40 11.18 3.10 -6.77
C PRO A 40 12.62 2.59 -6.72
N ASP A 41 13.37 2.75 -7.82
CA ASP A 41 14.76 2.32 -7.91
C ASP A 41 15.69 3.19 -7.07
N ALA A 42 15.43 4.50 -7.00
CA ALA A 42 16.14 5.40 -6.11
C ALA A 42 15.95 5.03 -4.63
N ALA A 43 14.75 4.58 -4.22
CA ALA A 43 14.50 4.10 -2.86
C ALA A 43 15.30 2.81 -2.57
N ARG A 44 15.26 1.82 -3.47
CA ARG A 44 16.03 0.57 -3.36
C ARG A 44 17.54 0.85 -3.30
N LYS A 45 18.03 1.72 -4.18
CA LYS A 45 19.44 2.14 -4.24
C LYS A 45 19.85 2.84 -2.95
N ALA A 46 19.07 3.80 -2.47
CA ALA A 46 19.36 4.50 -1.22
C ALA A 46 19.39 3.55 -0.02
N ALA A 47 18.49 2.57 0.04
CA ALA A 47 18.49 1.57 1.11
C ALA A 47 19.75 0.71 1.11
N LYS A 48 20.19 0.28 -0.07
CA LYS A 48 21.45 -0.46 -0.24
C LYS A 48 22.68 0.39 0.12
N GLU A 49 22.75 1.61 -0.39
CA GLU A 49 23.88 2.53 -0.14
C GLU A 49 24.03 2.89 1.35
N LEU A 50 22.90 3.07 2.03
CA LEU A 50 22.87 3.47 3.44
C LEU A 50 22.90 2.28 4.41
N ASP A 51 22.89 1.04 3.90
CA ASP A 51 22.77 -0.20 4.68
C ASP A 51 21.59 -0.15 5.65
N VAL A 52 20.39 0.03 5.10
CA VAL A 52 19.13 0.02 5.86
C VAL A 52 18.14 -0.95 5.23
N PRO A 53 17.25 -1.59 6.02
CA PRO A 53 16.21 -2.45 5.49
C PRO A 53 15.33 -1.72 4.47
N CYS A 54 14.93 -2.44 3.42
CA CYS A 54 14.02 -1.96 2.39
C CYS A 54 12.73 -2.80 2.38
N ILE A 55 11.58 -2.14 2.50
CA ILE A 55 10.28 -2.74 2.19
C ILE A 55 9.89 -2.27 0.80
N ASP A 56 10.01 -3.17 -0.18
CA ASP A 56 9.71 -2.86 -1.58
C ASP A 56 8.21 -2.90 -1.87
N LEU A 57 7.46 -1.97 -1.28
CA LEU A 57 6.03 -1.85 -1.43
C LEU A 57 5.63 -1.62 -2.90
N ASN A 58 6.47 -0.95 -3.70
CA ASN A 58 6.27 -0.78 -5.13
C ASN A 58 6.11 -2.13 -5.85
N SER A 59 7.04 -3.07 -5.64
CA SER A 59 7.00 -4.39 -6.26
C SER A 59 5.80 -5.20 -5.77
N MET A 60 5.53 -5.19 -4.46
CA MET A 60 4.41 -5.91 -3.86
C MET A 60 3.06 -5.42 -4.39
N THR A 61 2.87 -4.10 -4.46
CA THR A 61 1.63 -3.50 -4.98
C THR A 61 1.49 -3.66 -6.50
N LYS A 62 2.59 -3.67 -7.25
CA LYS A 62 2.55 -4.07 -8.67
C LYS A 62 1.98 -5.47 -8.83
N THR A 63 2.48 -6.45 -8.08
CA THR A 63 1.96 -7.83 -8.11
C THR A 63 0.49 -7.88 -7.70
N LEU A 64 0.10 -7.16 -6.65
CA LEU A 64 -1.29 -7.04 -6.19
C LEU A 64 -2.22 -6.56 -7.32
N TYR A 65 -1.88 -5.44 -7.94
CA TYR A 65 -2.74 -4.84 -8.96
C TYR A 65 -2.81 -5.69 -10.22
N GLU A 66 -1.69 -6.26 -10.68
CA GLU A 66 -1.69 -7.15 -11.84
C GLU A 66 -2.46 -8.45 -11.58
N THR A 67 -2.49 -8.93 -10.34
CA THR A 67 -3.27 -10.12 -9.95
C THR A 67 -4.77 -9.84 -9.98
N LEU A 68 -5.19 -8.67 -9.50
CA LEU A 68 -6.59 -8.23 -9.56
C LEU A 68 -7.01 -7.83 -10.98
N GLY A 69 -6.07 -7.34 -11.78
CA GLY A 69 -6.31 -6.77 -13.10
C GLY A 69 -6.99 -5.39 -13.04
N PRO A 70 -7.23 -4.77 -14.21
CA PRO A 70 -7.78 -3.43 -14.29
C PRO A 70 -9.09 -3.27 -13.53
N GLU A 71 -10.09 -4.11 -13.76
CA GLU A 71 -11.42 -3.88 -13.17
C GLU A 71 -11.45 -4.11 -11.66
N LYS A 72 -11.00 -5.26 -11.15
CA LYS A 72 -11.09 -5.56 -9.71
C LYS A 72 -10.17 -4.69 -8.87
N SER A 73 -9.03 -4.23 -9.41
CA SER A 73 -8.14 -3.34 -8.67
C SER A 73 -8.79 -2.00 -8.33
N LYS A 74 -9.89 -1.59 -9.00
CA LYS A 74 -10.65 -0.38 -8.62
C LYS A 74 -11.15 -0.44 -7.18
N ASN A 75 -11.45 -1.64 -6.66
CA ASN A 75 -11.91 -1.84 -5.28
C ASN A 75 -10.88 -1.42 -4.21
N LEU A 76 -9.61 -1.22 -4.58
CA LEU A 76 -8.57 -0.75 -3.66
C LEU A 76 -8.53 0.78 -3.53
N PHE A 77 -9.19 1.52 -4.43
CA PHE A 77 -8.99 2.96 -4.58
C PHE A 77 -10.25 3.75 -4.25
N VAL A 78 -10.09 5.08 -4.13
CA VAL A 78 -11.19 6.04 -4.01
C VAL A 78 -11.87 6.18 -5.37
N ILE A 79 -12.55 5.11 -5.78
CA ILE A 79 -13.37 5.02 -6.99
C ILE A 79 -14.78 4.67 -6.52
N TYR A 80 -15.65 5.67 -6.55
CA TYR A 80 -16.98 5.58 -5.97
C TYR A 80 -18.02 6.25 -6.88
N PRO A 81 -19.23 5.68 -7.01
CA PRO A 81 -20.30 6.35 -7.72
C PRO A 81 -20.70 7.65 -7.02
N ALA A 82 -21.38 8.54 -7.75
CA ALA A 82 -21.99 9.74 -7.18
C ALA A 82 -22.90 9.38 -5.98
N ASN A 83 -22.90 10.23 -4.96
CA ASN A 83 -23.70 10.11 -3.74
C ASN A 83 -23.37 8.90 -2.84
N THR A 84 -22.14 8.38 -2.89
CA THR A 84 -21.65 7.37 -1.93
C THR A 84 -21.44 7.98 -0.54
N PHE A 85 -21.01 9.24 -0.49
CA PHE A 85 -20.83 10.01 0.75
C PHE A 85 -21.74 11.25 0.76
N PRO A 86 -22.06 11.82 1.94
CA PRO A 86 -22.81 13.07 2.03
C PRO A 86 -22.14 14.16 1.22
N ASP A 87 -22.96 14.95 0.53
CA ASP A 87 -22.54 16.09 -0.30
C ASP A 87 -21.61 15.75 -1.48
N GLN A 88 -21.33 14.47 -1.75
CA GLN A 88 -20.54 14.01 -2.90
C GLN A 88 -21.42 13.83 -4.14
N LYS A 89 -21.73 14.91 -4.85
CA LYS A 89 -22.62 14.90 -6.03
C LYS A 89 -22.03 14.25 -7.28
N GLU A 90 -20.70 14.27 -7.42
CA GLU A 90 -19.98 13.77 -8.60
C GLU A 90 -19.28 12.45 -8.28
N ALA A 91 -19.19 11.53 -9.25
CA ALA A 91 -18.44 10.29 -9.06
C ALA A 91 -16.94 10.56 -8.78
N LEU A 92 -16.36 9.76 -7.90
CA LEU A 92 -14.91 9.77 -7.63
C LEU A 92 -14.24 8.71 -8.50
N ASN A 93 -13.13 9.08 -9.14
CA ASN A 93 -12.34 8.15 -9.96
C ASN A 93 -10.84 8.42 -9.75
N ASP A 94 -10.38 8.18 -8.53
CA ASP A 94 -9.01 8.44 -8.11
C ASP A 94 -8.16 7.16 -8.18
N ASN A 95 -7.04 7.20 -8.91
CA ASN A 95 -6.11 6.07 -9.06
C ASN A 95 -4.89 6.13 -8.14
N THR A 96 -4.88 7.09 -7.21
CA THR A 96 -3.76 7.39 -6.32
C THR A 96 -4.13 7.15 -4.87
N HIS A 97 -5.32 7.61 -4.45
CA HIS A 97 -5.76 7.46 -3.06
C HIS A 97 -6.43 6.11 -2.83
N PHE A 98 -5.99 5.39 -1.81
CA PHE A 98 -6.57 4.11 -1.40
C PHE A 98 -7.80 4.32 -0.53
N ASN A 99 -8.78 3.42 -0.66
CA ASN A 99 -9.86 3.31 0.31
C ASN A 99 -9.47 2.39 1.49
N SER A 100 -10.41 2.09 2.39
CA SER A 100 -10.15 1.23 3.55
C SER A 100 -9.67 -0.17 3.17
N PHE A 101 -10.20 -0.77 2.11
CA PHE A 101 -9.75 -2.09 1.65
C PHE A 101 -8.34 -2.01 1.03
N GLY A 102 -8.07 -1.03 0.17
CA GLY A 102 -6.72 -0.84 -0.37
C GLY A 102 -5.68 -0.55 0.70
N ALA A 103 -6.00 0.31 1.67
CA ALA A 103 -5.13 0.58 2.81
C ALA A 103 -4.88 -0.68 3.66
N TYR A 104 -5.90 -1.53 3.82
CA TYR A 104 -5.76 -2.83 4.47
C TYR A 104 -4.76 -3.71 3.71
N GLU A 105 -4.96 -3.97 2.41
CA GLU A 105 -4.06 -4.79 1.58
C GLU A 105 -2.62 -4.26 1.57
N LEU A 106 -2.43 -2.93 1.51
CA LEU A 106 -1.10 -2.31 1.61
C LEU A 106 -0.48 -2.53 3.00
N THR A 107 -1.27 -2.47 4.07
CA THR A 107 -0.81 -2.80 5.42
C THR A 107 -0.37 -4.26 5.51
N ARG A 108 -1.09 -5.18 4.86
CA ARG A 108 -0.68 -6.59 4.74
C ARG A 108 0.70 -6.71 4.06
N CYS A 109 0.94 -5.96 2.98
CA CYS A 109 2.25 -5.89 2.34
C CYS A 109 3.35 -5.37 3.29
N ILE A 110 3.09 -4.29 4.03
CA ILE A 110 4.04 -3.74 5.00
C ILE A 110 4.37 -4.76 6.09
N ILE A 111 3.38 -5.47 6.62
CA ILE A 111 3.57 -6.52 7.62
C ILE A 111 4.50 -7.63 7.11
N GLU A 112 4.31 -8.08 5.88
CA GLU A 112 5.21 -9.07 5.28
C GLU A 112 6.62 -8.52 5.04
N GLY A 113 6.73 -7.24 4.67
CA GLY A 113 8.00 -6.53 4.62
C GLY A 113 8.72 -6.49 5.98
N ILE A 114 7.99 -6.22 7.06
CA ILE A 114 8.49 -6.24 8.45
C ILE A 114 9.00 -7.64 8.82
N LYS A 115 8.20 -8.68 8.54
CA LYS A 115 8.54 -10.08 8.83
C LYS A 115 9.78 -10.52 8.04
N SER A 116 9.82 -10.25 6.74
CA SER A 116 10.89 -10.67 5.82
C SER A 116 12.23 -10.01 6.14
N ASN A 117 12.20 -8.71 6.47
CA ASN A 117 13.40 -7.98 6.92
C ASN A 117 13.78 -8.28 8.39
N LYS A 118 13.03 -9.14 9.10
CA LYS A 118 13.25 -9.50 10.51
C LYS A 118 13.36 -8.27 11.43
N LEU A 119 12.57 -7.23 11.17
CA LEU A 119 12.64 -5.99 11.92
C LEU A 119 12.25 -6.20 13.39
N GLY A 120 12.91 -5.50 14.31
CA GLY A 120 12.64 -5.64 15.75
C GLY A 120 11.20 -5.32 16.16
N ILE A 121 10.50 -4.47 15.40
CA ILE A 121 9.08 -4.14 15.61
C ILE A 121 8.14 -5.32 15.35
N ARG A 122 8.61 -6.38 14.68
CA ARG A 122 7.85 -7.63 14.47
C ARG A 122 7.27 -8.18 15.78
N LYS A 123 7.96 -7.99 16.91
CA LYS A 123 7.51 -8.47 18.23
C LYS A 123 6.21 -7.83 18.73
N TYR A 124 5.81 -6.70 18.14
CA TYR A 124 4.58 -5.98 18.47
C TYR A 124 3.42 -6.32 17.52
N LEU A 125 3.67 -7.11 16.48
CA LEU A 125 2.60 -7.61 15.62
C LEU A 125 1.74 -8.60 16.40
N ASP A 126 0.43 -8.57 16.16
CA ASP A 126 -0.46 -9.61 16.68
C ASP A 126 -0.03 -10.98 16.15
N LYS A 127 0.06 -11.96 17.06
CA LYS A 127 0.53 -13.32 16.80
C LYS A 127 -0.39 -14.08 15.85
N GLY A 128 -1.67 -13.71 15.77
CA GLY A 128 -2.68 -14.33 14.91
C GLY A 128 -2.68 -13.80 13.49
N ILE A 129 -1.87 -12.80 13.14
CA ILE A 129 -1.89 -12.18 11.80
C ILE A 129 -1.43 -13.20 10.75
N PRO A 130 -2.31 -13.59 9.79
CA PRO A 130 -1.94 -14.56 8.76
C PRO A 130 -0.85 -14.00 7.86
N SER A 131 -0.09 -14.87 7.19
CA SER A 131 0.80 -14.46 6.11
C SER A 131 -0.01 -13.88 4.95
N PHE A 132 0.54 -12.90 4.25
CA PHE A 132 -0.08 -12.31 3.07
C PHE A 132 0.74 -12.58 1.80
N ASN A 133 0.06 -12.79 0.68
CA ASN A 133 0.68 -12.93 -0.63
C ASN A 133 -0.03 -11.97 -1.61
N PRO A 134 0.65 -10.94 -2.14
CA PRO A 134 0.05 -10.03 -3.12
C PRO A 134 -0.48 -10.73 -4.39
N ALA A 135 0.01 -11.93 -4.71
CA ALA A 135 -0.50 -12.74 -5.82
C ALA A 135 -1.76 -13.56 -5.46
N LYS A 136 -2.24 -13.45 -4.22
CA LYS A 136 -3.47 -14.05 -3.69
C LYS A 136 -4.10 -13.09 -2.67
N PRO A 137 -4.60 -11.92 -3.14
CA PRO A 137 -5.17 -10.90 -2.26
C PRO A 137 -6.40 -11.41 -1.51
N ASP A 138 -6.74 -10.71 -0.43
CA ASP A 138 -7.95 -10.99 0.33
C ASP A 138 -9.20 -10.66 -0.52
N SER A 139 -10.35 -11.29 -0.24
CA SER A 139 -11.60 -11.00 -0.96
C SER A 139 -12.15 -9.64 -0.52
N PHE A 140 -12.50 -8.80 -1.50
CA PHE A 140 -13.17 -7.53 -1.22
C PHE A 140 -14.57 -7.73 -0.63
N GLU A 141 -15.28 -8.75 -1.12
CA GLU A 141 -16.65 -9.07 -0.71
C GLU A 141 -16.73 -9.57 0.73
N GLU A 142 -15.67 -10.22 1.22
CA GLU A 142 -15.55 -10.69 2.60
C GLU A 142 -14.93 -9.64 3.54
N PHE A 143 -14.40 -8.55 2.99
CA PHE A 143 -13.76 -7.50 3.78
C PHE A 143 -14.79 -6.65 4.53
N SER A 144 -14.58 -6.55 5.85
CA SER A 144 -15.35 -5.65 6.70
C SER A 144 -14.41 -4.95 7.66
N LEU A 145 -14.37 -3.63 7.57
CA LEU A 145 -13.76 -2.76 8.57
C LEU A 145 -14.87 -1.88 9.14
N PRO A 146 -15.12 -1.91 10.47
CA PRO A 146 -16.14 -1.05 11.06
C PRO A 146 -15.81 0.41 10.74
N LEU A 147 -16.83 1.18 10.37
CA LEU A 147 -16.70 2.61 10.18
C LEU A 147 -16.21 3.27 11.47
N SER A 148 -15.34 4.28 11.32
CA SER A 148 -14.98 5.13 12.45
C SER A 148 -16.26 5.74 13.06
N PRO A 149 -16.33 5.96 14.39
CA PRO A 149 -17.53 6.47 15.07
C PRO A 149 -18.12 7.78 14.51
N HIS A 150 -17.32 8.55 13.76
CA HIS A 150 -17.71 9.80 13.10
C HIS A 150 -17.68 9.70 11.57
N SER A 151 -17.79 8.49 11.00
CA SER A 151 -17.72 8.33 9.56
C SER A 151 -19.01 8.83 8.91
N PRO A 152 -18.93 9.70 7.89
CA PRO A 152 -20.11 10.30 7.28
C PRO A 152 -20.82 9.37 6.29
N VAL A 153 -20.38 8.13 6.06
CA VAL A 153 -20.93 7.27 4.99
C VAL A 153 -22.44 7.08 5.14
N VAL A 154 -23.19 7.42 4.08
CA VAL A 154 -24.63 7.18 4.04
C VAL A 154 -24.85 5.72 3.66
N VAL A 155 -25.31 4.91 4.61
CA VAL A 155 -25.74 3.54 4.33
C VAL A 155 -27.17 3.63 3.81
N ASN A 156 -27.37 3.39 2.51
CA ASN A 156 -28.70 3.21 1.92
C ASN A 156 -29.12 1.74 2.01
#